data_AF-A0A965UVM4-F1
#
_entry.id   AF-A0A965UVM4-F1
#
_cell.length_a   1.000
_cell.length_b   1.000
_cell.length_c   1.000
_cell.angle_alpha   90.00
_cell.angle_beta   90.00
_cell.angle_gamma   90.00
#
_symmetry.space_group_name_H-M   'P 1'
#
loop_
_entity.id
_entity.type
_entity.pdbx_description
1 polymer ?
#
loop_
_entity_poly.entity_id
_entity_poly.type
_entity_poly.pdbx_seq_one_letter_code
_entity_poly.pdbx_strand_id
1 'polypeptide(L)'
;MPATNYTPIQLYRTNTASTTAPSGANLNAGELAINYNDSGMILYAKNTSGTVIKLMNNPANLLYPTTDGTANQVIKTNGSGVLSFATVVTSPGGSTTQVQYNNAGVFGGITNATTDGTTLSMTSPKIITAINDTNANELIKFTATGSAVNEITVANAATTANPVISATGGDTNIGITLTPKGTGGVTTANCLAVGGATPSTSGAGVTFPATQSASSNANTLDDYEEGTFTPSLFGWTGTYANQTGYYVKIGRLLKIYGQVVTNSGTGTFSQQFPDLLGLPYNITNIGNAIYARWSGGGAGFSVGAGFTVSGPMDYGGTTQLFFNIDGINNNGNSNLQNTMLNASINIAIRFEGTMLTTA
;
A
#
# COMPACT_ATOMS: atom_id res chain seq x y z
N MET A 1 -39.20 34.20 86.14
CA MET A 1 -40.66 33.98 86.15
C MET A 1 -41.01 33.10 84.96
N PRO A 2 -41.78 32.01 85.13
CA PRO A 2 -42.30 31.26 83.99
C PRO A 2 -43.31 32.16 83.23
N ALA A 3 -43.20 32.22 81.91
CA ALA A 3 -44.14 32.97 81.07
C ALA A 3 -45.53 32.31 81.11
N THR A 4 -46.58 33.10 81.32
CA THR A 4 -47.98 32.65 81.30
C THR A 4 -48.45 32.40 79.86
N ASN A 5 -49.22 31.31 79.66
CA ASN A 5 -49.83 30.82 78.41
C ASN A 5 -49.09 29.71 77.62
N TYR A 6 -48.24 28.89 78.25
CA TYR A 6 -47.77 27.63 77.63
C TYR A 6 -48.08 26.42 78.51
N THR A 7 -48.58 25.35 77.90
CA THR A 7 -48.63 24.02 78.52
C THR A 7 -47.21 23.43 78.46
N PRO A 8 -46.63 22.95 79.57
CA PRO A 8 -45.32 22.31 79.54
C PRO A 8 -45.33 21.11 78.58
N ILE A 9 -44.44 21.10 77.59
CA ILE A 9 -44.17 19.89 76.80
C ILE A 9 -43.33 18.98 77.70
N GLN A 10 -43.96 17.96 78.29
CA GLN A 10 -43.23 16.89 78.98
C GLN A 10 -42.74 15.89 77.94
N LEU A 11 -41.41 15.72 77.86
CA LEU A 11 -40.76 14.71 77.04
C LEU A 11 -40.52 13.47 77.91
N TYR A 12 -41.28 12.40 77.68
CA TYR A 12 -41.02 11.12 78.34
C TYR A 12 -39.77 10.47 77.73
N ARG A 13 -38.79 10.14 78.57
CA ARG A 13 -37.57 9.38 78.20
C ARG A 13 -37.53 8.08 79.01
N THR A 14 -37.31 6.94 78.34
CA THR A 14 -37.11 5.65 79.00
C THR A 14 -35.85 4.97 78.48
N ASN A 15 -35.10 4.32 79.36
CA ASN A 15 -33.94 3.49 79.04
C ASN A 15 -34.28 1.97 79.08
N THR A 16 -35.55 1.61 79.30
CA THR A 16 -35.97 0.21 79.35
C THR A 16 -36.09 -0.32 77.91
N ALA A 17 -35.30 -1.32 77.56
CA ALA A 17 -35.39 -1.98 76.25
C ALA A 17 -36.75 -2.69 76.18
N SER A 18 -37.65 -2.19 75.33
CA SER A 18 -38.98 -2.77 75.14
C SER A 18 -39.32 -2.63 73.66
N THR A 19 -39.54 -3.76 73.00
CA THR A 19 -39.87 -3.87 71.57
C THR A 19 -41.26 -3.33 71.21
N THR A 20 -41.86 -2.49 72.05
CA THR A 20 -43.24 -1.99 71.91
C THR A 20 -43.34 -0.54 72.33
N ALA A 21 -44.17 0.21 71.61
CA ALA A 21 -44.48 1.62 71.87
C ALA A 21 -44.87 1.88 73.34
N PRO A 22 -44.64 3.10 73.86
CA PRO A 22 -45.20 3.52 75.15
C PRO A 22 -46.70 3.25 75.18
N SER A 23 -47.20 2.72 76.31
CA SER A 23 -48.64 2.53 76.48
C SER A 23 -49.34 3.88 76.64
N GLY A 24 -50.66 3.94 76.41
CA GLY A 24 -51.44 5.15 76.62
C GLY A 24 -51.34 5.73 78.04
N ALA A 25 -50.96 4.93 79.04
CA ALA A 25 -50.75 5.41 80.41
C ALA A 25 -49.41 6.15 80.60
N ASN A 26 -48.46 6.00 79.67
CA ASN A 26 -47.15 6.64 79.74
C ASN A 26 -47.14 8.08 79.19
N LEU A 27 -48.24 8.55 78.60
CA LEU A 27 -48.36 9.89 77.99
C LEU A 27 -49.74 10.51 78.31
N ASN A 28 -49.77 11.82 78.52
CA ASN A 28 -51.00 12.62 78.46
C ASN A 28 -51.35 12.97 77.01
N ALA A 29 -52.61 13.35 76.76
CA ALA A 29 -53.03 13.80 75.44
C ALA A 29 -52.24 15.05 75.02
N GLY A 30 -51.65 15.03 73.82
CA GLY A 30 -50.80 16.10 73.31
C GLY A 30 -49.32 16.00 73.67
N GLU A 31 -48.90 14.97 74.43
CA GLU A 31 -47.49 14.74 74.76
C GLU A 31 -46.74 13.93 73.68
N LEU A 32 -45.41 14.09 73.69
CA LEU A 32 -44.47 13.50 72.74
C LEU A 32 -43.50 12.54 73.46
N ALA A 33 -43.31 11.33 72.92
CA ALA A 33 -42.33 10.37 73.41
C ALA A 33 -41.28 10.01 72.36
N ILE A 34 -40.01 10.01 72.77
CA ILE A 34 -38.87 9.56 71.97
C ILE A 34 -38.39 8.23 72.55
N ASN A 35 -38.52 7.13 71.80
CA ASN A 35 -37.89 5.86 72.17
C ASN A 35 -36.52 5.77 71.50
N TYR A 36 -35.46 6.05 72.27
CA TYR A 36 -34.09 5.99 71.78
C TYR A 36 -33.41 4.63 71.98
N ASN A 37 -34.04 3.73 72.76
CA ASN A 37 -33.48 2.41 73.04
C ASN A 37 -33.93 1.35 72.02
N ASP A 38 -35.03 1.62 71.31
CA ASP A 38 -35.34 0.90 70.07
C ASP A 38 -34.48 1.48 68.95
N SER A 39 -33.73 0.58 68.32
CA SER A 39 -32.99 0.73 67.07
C SER A 39 -33.68 1.64 66.01
N GLY A 40 -35.01 1.74 65.99
CA GLY A 40 -35.77 2.56 65.02
C GLY A 40 -35.93 4.05 65.32
N MET A 41 -35.47 4.58 66.47
CA MET A 41 -35.61 6.01 66.86
C MET A 41 -37.02 6.57 66.59
N ILE A 42 -38.07 5.87 67.02
CA ILE A 42 -39.45 6.18 66.64
C ILE A 42 -40.02 7.27 67.56
N LEU A 43 -40.64 8.28 66.93
CA LEU A 43 -41.39 9.33 67.61
C LEU A 43 -42.87 8.95 67.73
N TYR A 44 -43.41 9.02 68.94
CA TYR A 44 -44.81 8.70 69.23
C TYR A 44 -45.53 9.90 69.85
N ALA A 45 -46.81 10.11 69.52
CA ALA A 45 -47.68 11.03 70.25
C ALA A 45 -49.00 10.37 70.65
N LYS A 46 -49.63 10.89 71.69
CA LYS A 46 -50.98 10.46 72.11
C LYS A 46 -52.01 11.46 71.62
N ASN A 47 -52.98 10.98 70.83
CA ASN A 47 -54.08 11.81 70.36
C ASN A 47 -55.08 12.11 71.50
N THR A 48 -56.01 13.03 71.23
CA THR A 48 -57.04 13.45 72.20
C THR A 48 -58.00 12.33 72.60
N SER A 49 -58.11 11.27 71.79
CA SER A 49 -58.87 10.05 72.11
C SER A 49 -58.10 9.05 72.98
N GLY A 50 -56.86 9.37 73.37
CA GLY A 50 -56.05 8.56 74.27
C GLY A 50 -55.20 7.47 73.61
N THR A 51 -55.17 7.40 72.28
CA THR A 51 -54.40 6.41 71.52
C THR A 51 -53.01 6.92 71.18
N VAL A 52 -51.98 6.09 71.39
CA VAL A 52 -50.60 6.39 70.98
C VAL A 52 -50.43 6.08 69.49
N ILE A 53 -50.00 7.08 68.72
CA ILE A 53 -49.73 7.01 67.28
C ILE A 53 -48.24 7.23 67.01
N LYS A 54 -47.71 6.58 65.97
CA LYS A 54 -46.37 6.87 65.44
C LYS A 54 -46.45 8.15 64.62
N LEU A 55 -45.68 9.17 65.01
CA LEU A 55 -45.58 10.44 64.28
C LEU A 55 -44.57 10.35 63.13
N MET A 56 -43.48 9.61 63.34
CA MET A 56 -42.55 9.22 62.28
C MET A 56 -42.83 7.76 61.95
N ASN A 57 -43.56 7.52 60.87
CA ASN A 57 -43.82 6.17 60.40
C ASN A 57 -42.53 5.64 59.75
N ASN A 58 -41.86 4.71 60.44
CA ASN A 58 -40.83 3.85 59.86
C ASN A 58 -41.47 2.48 59.56
N PRO A 59 -42.28 2.36 58.49
CA PRO A 59 -43.13 1.19 58.26
C PRO A 59 -42.33 -0.11 58.06
N ALA A 60 -41.05 -0.01 57.71
CA ALA A 60 -40.14 -1.14 57.51
C ALA A 60 -39.18 -1.37 58.70
N ASN A 61 -39.37 -0.68 59.84
CA ASN A 61 -38.46 -0.72 61.00
C ASN A 61 -36.99 -0.54 60.61
N LEU A 62 -36.71 0.37 59.65
CA LEU A 62 -35.36 0.71 59.22
C LEU A 62 -34.48 1.09 60.42
N LEU A 63 -33.47 0.26 60.69
CA LEU A 63 -32.46 0.54 61.71
C LEU A 63 -31.38 1.43 61.12
N TYR A 64 -31.26 2.66 61.61
CA TYR A 64 -30.21 3.59 61.18
C TYR A 64 -28.84 3.17 61.74
N PRO A 65 -27.72 3.40 61.02
CA PRO A 65 -26.40 3.13 61.56
C PRO A 65 -26.15 3.92 62.85
N THR A 66 -25.55 3.30 63.87
CA THR A 66 -25.24 3.94 65.17
C THR A 66 -23.93 4.73 65.17
N THR A 67 -23.27 4.83 64.02
CA THR A 67 -22.00 5.55 63.81
C THR A 67 -22.13 6.40 62.57
N ASP A 68 -21.52 7.58 62.51
CA ASP A 68 -21.70 8.56 61.42
C ASP A 68 -21.08 8.18 60.06
N GLY A 69 -20.47 6.99 59.96
CA GLY A 69 -19.76 6.54 58.76
C GLY A 69 -18.45 7.31 58.51
N THR A 70 -17.89 7.13 57.32
CA THR A 70 -16.74 7.91 56.82
C THR A 70 -17.15 8.74 55.60
N ALA A 71 -16.33 9.71 55.21
CA ALA A 71 -16.55 10.50 54.00
C ALA A 71 -16.78 9.60 52.76
N ASN A 72 -17.64 10.07 51.85
CA ASN A 72 -18.00 9.41 50.57
C ASN A 72 -18.71 8.05 50.69
N GLN A 73 -19.36 7.79 51.80
CA GLN A 73 -20.25 6.64 51.96
C GLN A 73 -21.71 7.03 51.72
N VAL A 74 -22.51 6.07 51.24
CA VAL A 74 -23.97 6.15 51.16
C VAL A 74 -24.59 5.23 52.19
N ILE A 75 -25.85 5.49 52.55
CA ILE A 75 -26.65 4.56 53.33
C ILE A 75 -27.28 3.55 52.36
N LYS A 76 -26.96 2.27 52.51
CA LYS A 76 -27.58 1.17 51.78
C LYS A 76 -28.50 0.37 52.70
N THR A 77 -29.55 -0.20 52.12
CA THR A 77 -30.36 -1.25 52.75
C THR A 77 -29.83 -2.62 52.37
N ASN A 78 -29.89 -3.59 53.29
CA ASN A 78 -29.64 -5.00 52.99
C ASN A 78 -30.89 -5.73 52.46
N GLY A 79 -31.99 -5.02 52.19
CA GLY A 79 -33.27 -5.59 51.79
C GLY A 79 -34.08 -6.23 52.93
N SER A 80 -33.56 -6.22 54.16
CA SER A 80 -34.20 -6.81 55.37
C SER A 80 -34.34 -5.79 56.51
N GLY A 81 -34.45 -4.50 56.18
CA GLY A 81 -34.73 -3.44 57.18
C GLY A 81 -33.51 -2.90 57.93
N VAL A 82 -32.28 -3.35 57.63
CA VAL A 82 -31.08 -2.78 58.26
C VAL A 82 -30.39 -1.83 57.29
N LEU A 83 -30.17 -0.60 57.74
CA LEU A 83 -29.40 0.39 57.01
C LEU A 83 -27.94 0.34 57.48
N SER A 84 -27.00 0.46 56.54
CA SER A 84 -25.56 0.49 56.83
C SER A 84 -24.86 1.49 55.92
N PHE A 85 -23.77 2.10 56.38
CA PHE A 85 -22.91 2.89 55.51
C PHE A 85 -22.13 1.97 54.58
N ALA A 86 -22.04 2.36 53.31
CA ALA A 86 -21.25 1.68 52.30
C ALA A 86 -20.49 2.69 51.46
N THR A 87 -19.22 2.41 51.23
CA THR A 87 -18.43 3.14 50.24
C THR A 87 -19.06 2.96 48.87
N VAL A 88 -19.29 4.06 48.15
CA VAL A 88 -19.74 4.02 46.76
C VAL A 88 -18.56 3.61 45.89
N VAL A 89 -18.55 2.35 45.48
CA VAL A 89 -17.65 1.87 44.43
C VAL A 89 -18.49 1.35 43.28
N THR A 90 -18.51 2.07 42.17
CA THR A 90 -18.76 1.44 40.88
C THR A 90 -17.54 0.61 40.58
N SER A 91 -17.52 -0.67 41.00
CA SER A 91 -16.37 -1.52 40.74
C SER A 91 -16.24 -1.69 39.22
N PRO A 92 -15.12 -1.28 38.62
CA PRO A 92 -14.81 -1.68 37.26
C PRO A 92 -14.83 -3.21 37.17
N GLY A 93 -15.23 -3.74 36.03
CA GLY A 93 -15.16 -5.17 35.77
C GLY A 93 -13.75 -5.57 35.35
N GLY A 94 -13.36 -6.81 35.66
CA GLY A 94 -12.10 -7.39 35.22
C GLY A 94 -10.88 -7.01 36.09
N SER A 95 -9.69 -7.24 35.56
CA SER A 95 -8.41 -6.97 36.23
C SER A 95 -7.97 -5.51 36.06
N THR A 96 -7.07 -5.05 36.95
CA THR A 96 -6.42 -3.73 36.81
C THR A 96 -5.84 -3.57 35.40
N THR A 97 -5.92 -2.35 34.86
CA THR A 97 -5.50 -1.94 33.50
C THR A 97 -6.43 -2.33 32.35
N GLN A 98 -7.41 -3.21 32.54
CA GLN A 98 -8.32 -3.59 31.46
C GLN A 98 -9.25 -2.44 31.07
N VAL A 99 -9.40 -2.22 29.76
CA VAL A 99 -10.38 -1.27 29.22
C VAL A 99 -11.78 -1.77 29.53
N GLN A 100 -12.63 -0.86 30.01
CA GLN A 100 -13.99 -1.18 30.41
C GLN A 100 -14.95 -1.15 29.21
N TYR A 101 -15.91 -2.07 29.18
CA TYR A 101 -17.03 -2.06 28.24
C TYR A 101 -18.36 -2.29 28.99
N ASN A 102 -19.47 -1.99 28.32
CA ASN A 102 -20.80 -2.31 28.84
C ASN A 102 -21.15 -3.78 28.56
N ASN A 103 -21.20 -4.58 29.60
CA ASN A 103 -21.62 -5.98 29.57
C ASN A 103 -23.07 -6.10 30.05
N ALA A 104 -24.03 -5.79 29.19
CA ALA A 104 -25.47 -5.90 29.49
C ALA A 104 -25.91 -5.15 30.78
N GLY A 105 -25.40 -3.93 30.99
CA GLY A 105 -25.76 -3.06 32.11
C GLY A 105 -24.76 -3.06 33.28
N VAL A 106 -23.72 -3.89 33.23
CA VAL A 106 -22.59 -3.85 34.18
C VAL A 106 -21.29 -3.52 33.46
N PHE A 107 -20.32 -2.94 34.16
CA PHE A 107 -18.97 -2.77 33.61
C PHE A 107 -18.27 -4.13 33.54
N GLY A 108 -17.72 -4.46 32.38
CA GLY A 108 -16.84 -5.61 32.15
C GLY A 108 -15.45 -5.14 31.69
N GLY A 109 -14.42 -5.93 31.95
CA GLY A 109 -13.07 -5.69 31.44
C GLY A 109 -12.83 -6.45 30.12
N ILE A 110 -12.25 -5.81 29.12
CA ILE A 110 -11.80 -6.48 27.89
C ILE A 110 -10.48 -7.19 28.19
N THR A 111 -10.50 -8.52 28.22
CA THR A 111 -9.33 -9.31 28.66
C THR A 111 -8.06 -9.02 27.85
N ASN A 112 -8.20 -8.83 26.53
CA ASN A 112 -7.08 -8.63 25.60
C ASN A 112 -6.80 -7.14 25.29
N ALA A 113 -7.40 -6.20 26.02
CA ALA A 113 -7.15 -4.77 25.83
C ALA A 113 -6.84 -4.10 27.17
N THR A 114 -5.60 -3.64 27.33
CA THR A 114 -5.10 -3.00 28.55
C THR A 114 -4.56 -1.61 28.26
N THR A 115 -4.56 -0.74 29.25
CA THR A 115 -3.94 0.58 29.19
C THR A 115 -3.11 0.86 30.43
N ASP A 116 -1.98 1.55 30.24
CA ASP A 116 -1.16 2.12 31.31
C ASP A 116 -1.57 3.56 31.65
N GLY A 117 -2.66 4.06 31.06
CA GLY A 117 -3.11 5.45 31.17
C GLY A 117 -2.54 6.39 30.09
N THR A 118 -1.63 5.90 29.25
CA THR A 118 -1.04 6.65 28.12
C THR A 118 -1.26 5.94 26.79
N THR A 119 -1.02 4.63 26.75
CA THR A 119 -1.13 3.80 25.55
C THR A 119 -2.20 2.74 25.71
N LEU A 120 -2.80 2.32 24.58
CA LEU A 120 -3.71 1.19 24.52
C LEU A 120 -2.98 0.01 23.88
N SER A 121 -2.86 -1.09 24.62
CA SER A 121 -2.32 -2.36 24.13
C SER A 121 -3.47 -3.30 23.81
N MET A 122 -3.47 -3.91 22.62
CA MET A 122 -4.49 -4.86 22.19
C MET A 122 -3.82 -6.14 21.66
N THR A 123 -4.26 -7.29 22.13
CA THR A 123 -3.85 -8.59 21.58
C THR A 123 -4.92 -9.09 20.61
N SER A 124 -4.56 -9.28 19.35
CA SER A 124 -5.46 -9.71 18.26
C SER A 124 -6.67 -8.78 18.03
N PRO A 125 -6.46 -7.48 17.76
CA PRO A 125 -7.56 -6.56 17.49
C PRO A 125 -8.32 -6.92 16.21
N LYS A 126 -9.65 -6.82 16.24
CA LYS A 126 -10.51 -6.90 15.05
C LYS A 126 -10.88 -5.48 14.60
N ILE A 127 -10.27 -5.02 13.51
CA ILE A 127 -10.56 -3.73 12.89
C ILE A 127 -11.50 -3.96 11.69
N ILE A 128 -12.66 -3.31 11.68
CA ILE A 128 -13.73 -3.62 10.72
C ILE A 128 -13.67 -2.72 9.48
N THR A 129 -13.34 -1.43 9.66
CA THR A 129 -13.44 -0.41 8.60
C THR A 129 -12.10 0.23 8.28
N ALA A 130 -11.49 0.93 9.24
CA ALA A 130 -10.27 1.68 9.03
C ALA A 130 -9.52 1.96 10.34
N ILE A 131 -8.24 2.31 10.21
CA ILE A 131 -7.50 3.13 11.18
C ILE A 131 -7.55 4.55 10.64
N ASN A 132 -8.01 5.49 11.45
CA ASN A 132 -8.17 6.89 11.05
C ASN A 132 -7.04 7.76 11.62
N ASP A 133 -6.73 8.87 10.94
CA ASP A 133 -5.80 9.89 11.40
C ASP A 133 -6.45 10.83 12.46
N THR A 134 -5.66 11.79 12.95
CA THR A 134 -6.12 12.78 13.95
C THR A 134 -7.24 13.70 13.44
N ASN A 135 -7.36 13.85 12.12
CA ASN A 135 -8.40 14.66 11.47
C ASN A 135 -9.62 13.82 11.04
N ALA A 136 -9.70 12.57 11.52
CA ALA A 136 -10.75 11.60 11.21
C ALA A 136 -10.82 11.14 9.73
N ASN A 137 -9.75 11.33 8.95
CA ASN A 137 -9.63 10.71 7.62
C ASN A 137 -9.07 9.29 7.73
N GLU A 138 -9.27 8.45 6.72
CA GLU A 138 -8.70 7.10 6.72
C GLU A 138 -7.18 7.14 6.51
N LEU A 139 -6.42 6.54 7.43
CA LEU A 139 -5.00 6.27 7.26
C LEU A 139 -4.78 4.91 6.59
N ILE A 140 -5.51 3.88 7.04
CA ILE A 140 -5.52 2.53 6.46
C ILE A 140 -6.96 2.03 6.43
N LYS A 141 -7.41 1.52 5.29
CA LYS A 141 -8.75 0.94 5.12
C LYS A 141 -8.69 -0.58 5.03
N PHE A 142 -9.64 -1.25 5.68
CA PHE A 142 -9.80 -2.70 5.67
C PHE A 142 -11.13 -3.07 5.03
N THR A 143 -11.11 -4.07 4.15
CA THR A 143 -12.33 -4.62 3.53
C THR A 143 -12.42 -6.11 3.80
N ALA A 144 -13.57 -6.56 4.31
CA ALA A 144 -13.79 -7.97 4.56
C ALA A 144 -13.85 -8.74 3.24
N THR A 145 -13.14 -9.86 3.18
CA THR A 145 -13.27 -10.86 2.11
C THR A 145 -13.87 -12.11 2.74
N GLY A 146 -14.98 -12.61 2.17
CA GLY A 146 -15.80 -13.65 2.80
C GLY A 146 -15.06 -14.95 3.14
N SER A 147 -14.06 -15.31 2.33
CA SER A 147 -13.22 -16.49 2.51
C SER A 147 -11.74 -16.16 2.24
N ALA A 148 -11.21 -15.13 2.91
CA ALA A 148 -9.78 -14.81 2.79
C ALA A 148 -8.91 -15.99 3.25
N VAL A 149 -7.95 -16.41 2.41
CA VAL A 149 -6.94 -17.45 2.70
C VAL A 149 -5.54 -16.84 2.87
N ASN A 150 -5.32 -15.67 2.27
CA ASN A 150 -4.03 -15.00 2.22
C ASN A 150 -4.14 -13.58 2.79
N GLU A 151 -3.07 -13.13 3.41
CA GLU A 151 -3.00 -11.87 4.14
C GLU A 151 -1.62 -11.22 4.06
N ILE A 152 -1.53 -10.00 4.58
CA ILE A 152 -0.27 -9.29 4.76
C ILE A 152 0.21 -9.52 6.19
N THR A 153 1.44 -10.02 6.32
CA THR A 153 2.17 -9.99 7.59
C THR A 153 3.15 -8.83 7.59
N VAL A 154 3.14 -8.04 8.68
CA VAL A 154 4.12 -6.98 8.94
C VAL A 154 4.95 -7.37 10.15
N ALA A 155 6.26 -7.51 9.95
CA ALA A 155 7.19 -7.94 10.99
C ALA A 155 8.22 -6.83 11.30
N ASN A 156 8.43 -6.58 12.60
CA ASN A 156 9.55 -5.75 13.04
C ASN A 156 10.89 -6.49 12.80
N ALA A 157 11.99 -5.75 12.87
CA ALA A 157 13.33 -6.27 12.69
C ALA A 157 14.19 -6.11 13.96
N ALA A 158 15.18 -6.98 14.11
CA ALA A 158 16.27 -6.77 15.06
C ALA A 158 17.15 -5.57 14.62
N THR A 159 18.01 -5.08 15.51
CA THR A 159 18.93 -3.99 15.21
C THR A 159 19.72 -4.28 13.93
N THR A 160 19.81 -3.31 13.01
CA THR A 160 20.45 -3.40 11.68
C THR A 160 19.70 -4.19 10.60
N ALA A 161 18.62 -4.90 10.93
CA ALA A 161 17.76 -5.54 9.93
C ALA A 161 16.63 -4.58 9.49
N ASN A 162 16.06 -4.85 8.31
CA ASN A 162 14.91 -4.10 7.79
C ASN A 162 13.60 -4.75 8.25
N PRO A 163 12.56 -3.97 8.62
CA PRO A 163 11.22 -4.51 8.79
C PRO A 163 10.72 -5.12 7.48
N VAL A 164 9.82 -6.09 7.59
CA VAL A 164 9.34 -6.87 6.45
C VAL A 164 7.84 -6.73 6.30
N ILE A 165 7.40 -6.53 5.07
CA ILE A 165 6.01 -6.73 4.65
C ILE A 165 6.01 -7.92 3.69
N SER A 166 5.26 -8.97 4.02
CA SER A 166 5.22 -10.22 3.27
C SER A 166 3.79 -10.69 3.02
N ALA A 167 3.55 -11.33 1.87
CA ALA A 167 2.35 -12.12 1.67
C ALA A 167 2.48 -13.43 2.45
N THR A 168 1.48 -13.74 3.27
CA THR A 168 1.34 -15.00 4.01
C THR A 168 -0.04 -15.58 3.76
N GLY A 169 -0.27 -16.83 4.16
CA GLY A 169 -1.55 -17.48 3.97
C GLY A 169 -1.43 -18.98 3.81
N GLY A 170 -2.55 -19.61 3.47
CA GLY A 170 -2.62 -21.04 3.18
C GLY A 170 -2.09 -21.43 1.80
N ASP A 171 -2.07 -20.51 0.83
CA ASP A 171 -1.65 -20.82 -0.53
C ASP A 171 -0.11 -20.79 -0.70
N THR A 172 0.42 -21.71 -1.52
CA THR A 172 1.88 -21.86 -1.69
C THR A 172 2.54 -20.73 -2.47
N ASN A 173 1.86 -20.17 -3.48
CA ASN A 173 2.45 -19.20 -4.41
C ASN A 173 1.57 -17.94 -4.48
N ILE A 174 1.96 -16.90 -3.75
CA ILE A 174 1.23 -15.63 -3.65
C ILE A 174 2.19 -14.45 -3.68
N GLY A 175 1.73 -13.32 -4.21
CA GLY A 175 2.47 -12.07 -4.26
C GLY A 175 1.81 -10.95 -3.46
N ILE A 176 2.48 -9.79 -3.37
CA ILE A 176 1.89 -8.55 -2.87
C ILE A 176 1.58 -7.66 -4.08
N THR A 177 0.31 -7.29 -4.23
CA THR A 177 -0.11 -6.33 -5.26
C THR A 177 -0.19 -4.93 -4.66
N LEU A 178 0.54 -3.98 -5.25
CA LEU A 178 0.46 -2.55 -4.93
C LEU A 178 -0.14 -1.81 -6.12
N THR A 179 -1.35 -1.27 -5.96
CA THR A 179 -2.11 -0.65 -7.07
C THR A 179 -2.32 0.85 -6.80
N PRO A 180 -1.58 1.74 -7.49
CA PRO A 180 -1.85 3.17 -7.48
C PRO A 180 -3.20 3.50 -8.14
N LYS A 181 -3.72 4.71 -7.88
CA LYS A 181 -4.93 5.23 -8.54
C LYS A 181 -4.56 6.22 -9.64
N GLY A 182 -5.17 6.10 -10.82
CA GLY A 182 -4.95 7.02 -11.94
C GLY A 182 -3.53 6.93 -12.49
N THR A 183 -2.85 8.07 -12.66
CA THR A 183 -1.45 8.15 -13.11
C THR A 183 -0.43 8.04 -11.97
N GLY A 184 -0.86 7.67 -10.76
CA GLY A 184 0.04 7.45 -9.64
C GLY A 184 0.99 6.26 -9.86
N GLY A 185 2.16 6.30 -9.22
CA GLY A 185 3.14 5.20 -9.22
C GLY A 185 3.44 4.71 -7.79
N VAL A 186 4.17 3.59 -7.68
CA VAL A 186 4.78 3.18 -6.42
C VAL A 186 6.09 3.93 -6.27
N THR A 187 6.15 4.88 -5.33
CA THR A 187 7.34 5.70 -5.09
C THR A 187 8.18 5.13 -3.96
N THR A 188 9.48 4.99 -4.18
CA THR A 188 10.48 4.65 -3.16
C THR A 188 11.46 5.81 -2.99
N ALA A 189 11.99 6.03 -1.78
CA ALA A 189 12.93 7.13 -1.53
C ALA A 189 14.24 7.02 -2.33
N ASN A 190 14.69 5.79 -2.59
CA ASN A 190 15.90 5.50 -3.36
C ASN A 190 15.52 4.64 -4.57
N CYS A 191 15.99 3.39 -4.63
CA CYS A 191 15.65 2.46 -5.69
C CYS A 191 14.57 1.45 -5.24
N LEU A 192 13.74 1.03 -6.19
CA LEU A 192 12.96 -0.19 -6.07
C LEU A 192 13.78 -1.34 -6.65
N ALA A 193 14.16 -2.29 -5.80
CA ALA A 193 14.83 -3.49 -6.29
C ALA A 193 13.84 -4.31 -7.14
N VAL A 194 14.17 -4.52 -8.41
CA VAL A 194 13.41 -5.40 -9.32
C VAL A 194 13.84 -6.88 -9.18
N GLY A 195 14.14 -7.26 -7.92
CA GLY A 195 14.88 -8.45 -7.49
C GLY A 195 14.94 -9.60 -8.50
N GLY A 196 16.11 -9.80 -9.11
CA GLY A 196 16.41 -10.96 -9.96
C GLY A 196 15.29 -11.37 -10.92
N ALA A 197 14.70 -10.41 -11.64
CA ALA A 197 13.60 -10.56 -12.60
C ALA A 197 13.39 -12.01 -13.07
N THR A 198 12.52 -12.74 -12.36
CA THR A 198 12.18 -14.12 -12.69
C THR A 198 10.81 -14.08 -13.34
N PRO A 199 10.71 -14.32 -14.66
CA PRO A 199 9.45 -14.15 -15.34
C PRO A 199 8.35 -15.09 -14.84
N SER A 200 7.23 -14.53 -14.41
CA SER A 200 5.95 -15.26 -14.36
C SER A 200 5.54 -15.61 -15.79
N THR A 201 5.80 -16.85 -16.23
CA THR A 201 5.36 -17.54 -17.48
C THR A 201 5.39 -16.80 -18.83
N SER A 202 5.77 -15.51 -18.93
CA SER A 202 5.82 -14.76 -20.19
C SER A 202 6.95 -13.71 -20.29
N GLY A 203 8.03 -13.81 -19.52
CA GLY A 203 9.21 -12.96 -19.75
C GLY A 203 9.21 -11.55 -19.14
N ALA A 204 8.70 -11.30 -17.93
CA ALA A 204 8.76 -9.98 -17.31
C ALA A 204 10.20 -9.59 -16.87
N GLY A 205 10.98 -9.04 -17.80
CA GLY A 205 12.09 -8.13 -17.53
C GLY A 205 11.58 -6.72 -17.24
N VAL A 206 12.43 -5.70 -17.46
CA VAL A 206 11.96 -4.30 -17.46
C VAL A 206 11.30 -4.04 -18.81
N THR A 207 9.97 -3.95 -18.83
CA THR A 207 9.21 -3.65 -20.07
C THR A 207 9.24 -2.16 -20.37
N PHE A 208 9.67 -1.81 -21.58
CA PHE A 208 9.61 -0.45 -22.11
C PHE A 208 8.26 -0.23 -22.84
N PRO A 209 7.68 0.98 -22.79
CA PRO A 209 6.44 1.28 -23.49
C PRO A 209 6.64 1.25 -25.02
N ALA A 210 5.59 0.86 -25.77
CA ALA A 210 5.63 0.85 -27.24
C ALA A 210 5.83 2.23 -27.88
N THR A 211 5.54 3.30 -27.13
CA THR A 211 5.92 4.67 -27.48
C THR A 211 7.03 5.10 -26.54
N GLN A 212 8.17 5.53 -27.10
CA GLN A 212 9.32 6.01 -26.34
C GLN A 212 8.93 7.04 -25.26
N SER A 213 9.43 6.85 -24.05
CA SER A 213 9.36 7.85 -22.97
C SER A 213 10.72 8.52 -22.83
N ALA A 214 10.98 9.52 -23.68
CA ALA A 214 12.31 10.11 -23.81
C ALA A 214 12.83 10.74 -22.50
N SER A 215 14.07 10.44 -22.16
CA SER A 215 14.83 11.01 -21.05
C SER A 215 16.00 11.83 -21.60
N SER A 216 16.16 13.06 -21.14
CA SER A 216 17.32 13.90 -21.45
C SER A 216 18.55 13.58 -20.59
N ASN A 217 18.42 12.65 -19.64
CA ASN A 217 19.52 12.24 -18.77
C ASN A 217 20.35 11.15 -19.45
N ALA A 218 21.63 11.42 -19.67
CA ALA A 218 22.56 10.50 -20.34
C ALA A 218 22.73 9.13 -19.66
N ASN A 219 22.32 9.01 -18.39
CA ASN A 219 22.40 7.77 -17.61
C ASN A 219 21.07 7.03 -17.49
N THR A 220 20.05 7.44 -18.25
CA THR A 220 18.78 6.71 -18.33
C THR A 220 18.81 5.83 -19.57
N LEU A 221 18.52 4.54 -19.40
CA LEU A 221 18.09 3.68 -20.51
C LEU A 221 16.57 3.79 -20.58
N ASP A 222 16.07 4.46 -21.61
CA ASP A 222 14.68 4.91 -21.73
C ASP A 222 13.93 4.33 -22.94
N ASP A 223 14.63 3.67 -23.86
CA ASP A 223 14.08 2.99 -25.02
C ASP A 223 14.66 1.58 -25.26
N TYR A 224 13.77 0.67 -25.62
CA TYR A 224 14.08 -0.60 -26.26
C TYR A 224 13.02 -0.88 -27.32
N GLU A 225 13.42 -0.97 -28.59
CA GLU A 225 12.49 -1.25 -29.69
C GLU A 225 13.12 -2.23 -30.67
N GLU A 226 12.37 -3.27 -31.05
CA GLU A 226 12.73 -4.18 -32.15
C GLU A 226 11.70 -4.04 -33.26
N GLY A 227 12.15 -4.06 -34.51
CA GLY A 227 11.22 -3.95 -35.63
C GLY A 227 11.82 -4.25 -36.98
N THR A 228 11.00 -4.09 -38.01
CA THR A 228 11.40 -4.18 -39.40
C THR A 228 11.46 -2.81 -40.05
N PHE A 229 12.32 -2.64 -41.04
CA PHE A 229 12.33 -1.48 -41.92
C PHE A 229 12.54 -1.93 -43.37
N THR A 230 12.24 -1.05 -44.32
CA THR A 230 12.35 -1.32 -45.76
C THR A 230 13.60 -0.64 -46.33
N PRO A 231 14.77 -1.31 -46.39
CA PRO A 231 16.00 -0.72 -46.91
C PRO A 231 15.92 -0.47 -48.43
N SER A 232 16.60 0.57 -48.91
CA SER A 232 16.83 0.79 -50.34
C SER A 232 18.26 1.26 -50.61
N LEU A 233 18.67 1.26 -51.87
CA LEU A 233 20.00 1.65 -52.31
C LEU A 233 19.95 3.03 -52.96
N PHE A 234 20.80 3.94 -52.48
CA PHE A 234 20.91 5.28 -53.04
C PHE A 234 21.38 5.23 -54.48
N GLY A 235 20.66 5.94 -55.36
CA GLY A 235 21.00 6.02 -56.77
C GLY A 235 20.69 4.77 -57.59
N TRP A 236 20.01 3.76 -57.04
CA TRP A 236 19.43 2.65 -57.80
C TRP A 236 18.11 3.07 -58.44
N THR A 237 18.00 2.90 -59.76
CA THR A 237 16.82 3.30 -60.54
C THR A 237 15.88 2.14 -60.90
N GLY A 238 16.29 0.89 -60.62
CA GLY A 238 15.50 -0.31 -60.92
C GLY A 238 14.53 -0.72 -59.81
N THR A 239 13.91 -1.89 -59.98
CA THR A 239 13.06 -2.50 -58.93
C THR A 239 13.85 -3.46 -58.04
N TYR A 240 13.32 -3.75 -56.85
CA TYR A 240 13.91 -4.70 -55.90
C TYR A 240 13.17 -6.03 -55.91
N ALA A 241 13.92 -7.13 -55.85
CA ALA A 241 13.39 -8.47 -55.60
C ALA A 241 13.10 -8.69 -54.11
N ASN A 242 13.87 -8.03 -53.22
CA ASN A 242 13.71 -8.12 -51.78
C ASN A 242 14.26 -6.85 -51.09
N GLN A 243 13.53 -6.33 -50.10
CA GLN A 243 13.92 -5.21 -49.24
C GLN A 243 13.54 -5.55 -47.79
N THR A 244 14.36 -6.34 -47.12
CA THR A 244 14.09 -6.76 -45.73
C THR A 244 15.17 -6.21 -44.82
N GLY A 245 14.79 -5.37 -43.86
CA GLY A 245 15.65 -4.89 -42.79
C GLY A 245 15.03 -5.15 -41.42
N TYR A 246 15.87 -5.45 -40.44
CA TYR A 246 15.52 -5.59 -39.04
C TYR A 246 16.38 -4.64 -38.20
N TYR A 247 15.85 -4.18 -37.09
CA TYR A 247 16.59 -3.36 -36.15
C TYR A 247 16.30 -3.71 -34.70
N VAL A 248 17.27 -3.41 -33.85
CA VAL A 248 17.17 -3.39 -32.39
C VAL A 248 17.72 -2.04 -31.92
N LYS A 249 16.89 -1.24 -31.24
CA LYS A 249 17.26 0.04 -30.64
C LYS A 249 17.36 -0.10 -29.12
N ILE A 250 18.47 0.32 -28.54
CA ILE A 250 18.78 0.26 -27.11
C ILE A 250 19.42 1.59 -26.72
N GLY A 251 18.72 2.49 -26.03
CA GLY A 251 19.22 3.86 -25.91
C GLY A 251 19.37 4.47 -27.31
N ARG A 252 20.47 5.20 -27.47
CA ARG A 252 20.93 5.71 -28.78
C ARG A 252 21.54 4.64 -29.68
N LEU A 253 21.79 3.41 -29.19
CA LEU A 253 22.40 2.36 -29.98
C LEU A 253 21.37 1.75 -30.93
N LEU A 254 21.69 1.68 -32.21
CA LEU A 254 20.87 1.04 -33.23
C LEU A 254 21.66 -0.07 -33.91
N LYS A 255 21.26 -1.31 -33.70
CA LYS A 255 21.72 -2.46 -34.48
C LYS A 255 20.79 -2.64 -35.66
N ILE A 256 21.34 -2.74 -36.87
CA ILE A 256 20.59 -3.12 -38.07
C ILE A 256 21.19 -4.37 -38.71
N TYR A 257 20.34 -5.15 -39.37
CA TYR A 257 20.75 -6.26 -40.21
C TYR A 257 19.66 -6.58 -41.24
N GLY A 258 20.04 -7.12 -42.38
CA GLY A 258 19.08 -7.44 -43.43
C GLY A 258 19.70 -7.64 -44.79
N GLN A 259 18.85 -7.58 -45.81
CA GLN A 259 19.24 -7.80 -47.20
C GLN A 259 18.43 -6.93 -48.16
N VAL A 260 19.12 -6.41 -49.18
CA VAL A 260 18.52 -5.85 -50.38
C VAL A 260 18.90 -6.72 -51.56
N VAL A 261 17.93 -7.05 -52.42
CA VAL A 261 18.18 -7.75 -53.69
C VAL A 261 17.57 -6.95 -54.82
N THR A 262 18.35 -6.60 -55.83
CA THR A 262 17.85 -5.96 -57.05
C THR A 262 17.21 -7.00 -57.99
N ASN A 263 16.21 -6.58 -58.78
CA ASN A 263 15.66 -7.42 -59.86
C ASN A 263 16.53 -7.33 -61.12
N SER A 264 16.56 -8.43 -61.88
CA SER A 264 17.23 -8.52 -63.17
C SER A 264 16.44 -7.73 -64.22
N GLY A 265 16.73 -6.44 -64.36
CA GLY A 265 16.08 -5.57 -65.34
C GLY A 265 16.47 -4.09 -65.19
N THR A 266 17.41 -3.65 -66.04
CA THR A 266 17.71 -2.25 -66.45
C THR A 266 17.76 -1.14 -65.38
N GLY A 267 18.15 -1.43 -64.15
CA GLY A 267 18.52 -0.39 -63.18
C GLY A 267 20.00 0.00 -63.33
N THR A 268 20.31 1.29 -63.17
CA THR A 268 21.68 1.81 -63.13
C THR A 268 22.01 2.33 -61.74
N PHE A 269 23.27 2.21 -61.31
CA PHE A 269 23.78 2.93 -60.15
C PHE A 269 24.41 4.24 -60.61
N SER A 270 23.97 5.35 -60.01
CA SER A 270 24.55 6.68 -60.29
C SER A 270 25.93 6.90 -59.67
N GLN A 271 26.39 5.99 -58.78
CA GLN A 271 27.67 6.09 -58.07
C GLN A 271 28.34 4.71 -57.87
N GLN A 272 29.65 4.70 -57.61
CA GLN A 272 30.49 3.49 -57.51
C GLN A 272 30.13 2.58 -56.31
N PHE A 273 29.56 3.13 -55.24
CA PHE A 273 29.08 2.38 -54.06
C PHE A 273 27.74 2.97 -53.60
N PRO A 274 26.65 2.19 -53.56
CA PRO A 274 25.34 2.69 -53.13
C PRO A 274 25.20 2.75 -51.60
N ASP A 275 24.91 3.94 -51.09
CA ASP A 275 24.52 4.16 -49.69
C ASP A 275 23.20 3.43 -49.35
N LEU A 276 23.08 2.87 -48.14
CA LEU A 276 21.85 2.23 -47.66
C LEU A 276 20.86 3.29 -47.13
N LEU A 277 19.72 3.44 -47.78
CA LEU A 277 18.63 4.34 -47.39
C LEU A 277 17.52 3.60 -46.62
N GLY A 278 16.58 4.37 -46.06
CA GLY A 278 15.38 3.85 -45.41
C GLY A 278 15.60 3.40 -43.98
N LEU A 279 16.69 3.84 -43.33
CA LEU A 279 16.98 3.53 -41.94
C LEU A 279 15.81 3.93 -41.02
N PRO A 280 15.53 3.15 -39.96
CA PRO A 280 14.38 3.39 -39.09
C PRO A 280 14.52 4.67 -38.24
N TYR A 281 15.73 5.19 -38.05
CA TYR A 281 16.00 6.42 -37.32
C TYR A 281 17.09 7.25 -38.00
N ASN A 282 17.06 8.56 -37.74
CA ASN A 282 18.15 9.45 -38.10
C ASN A 282 19.41 9.07 -37.31
N ILE A 283 20.56 9.02 -38.00
CA ILE A 283 21.85 8.65 -37.43
C ILE A 283 22.66 9.90 -37.12
N THR A 284 23.34 9.93 -35.97
CA THR A 284 24.23 11.02 -35.59
C THR A 284 25.37 11.11 -36.60
N ASN A 285 25.57 12.29 -37.18
CA ASN A 285 26.70 12.56 -38.06
C ASN A 285 27.98 12.71 -37.22
N ILE A 286 28.89 11.74 -37.31
CA ILE A 286 30.14 11.75 -36.53
C ILE A 286 31.32 12.34 -37.33
N GLY A 287 31.12 12.76 -38.57
CA GLY A 287 32.16 13.36 -39.44
C GLY A 287 33.38 12.46 -39.70
N ASN A 288 33.60 12.04 -40.97
CA ASN A 288 34.80 11.30 -41.42
C ASN A 288 35.24 10.17 -40.47
N ALA A 289 34.38 9.16 -40.29
CA ALA A 289 34.71 7.95 -39.56
C ALA A 289 35.76 7.13 -40.32
N ILE A 290 37.04 7.28 -39.95
CA ILE A 290 38.17 6.36 -40.12
C ILE A 290 38.27 5.72 -41.52
N TYR A 291 39.23 6.17 -42.33
CA TYR A 291 39.62 5.47 -43.56
C TYR A 291 40.15 4.06 -43.21
N ALA A 292 39.33 3.02 -43.32
CA ALA A 292 39.86 1.70 -43.65
C ALA A 292 40.33 1.78 -45.10
N ARG A 293 41.58 2.20 -45.30
CA ARG A 293 42.21 2.27 -46.62
C ARG A 293 42.09 0.88 -47.25
N TRP A 294 41.25 0.73 -48.26
CA TRP A 294 41.45 -0.36 -49.22
C TRP A 294 42.50 0.13 -50.21
N SER A 295 43.75 -0.28 -49.99
CA SER A 295 44.81 -0.13 -50.98
C SER A 295 44.60 -1.16 -52.09
N GLY A 296 43.73 -0.81 -53.03
CA GLY A 296 43.46 -1.54 -54.26
C GLY A 296 43.50 -0.60 -55.46
N GLY A 297 44.58 0.17 -55.59
CA GLY A 297 44.86 0.91 -56.81
C GLY A 297 45.25 -0.08 -57.91
N GLY A 298 44.29 -0.49 -58.73
CA GLY A 298 44.51 -1.29 -59.91
C GLY A 298 43.22 -1.44 -60.70
N ALA A 299 43.21 -0.96 -61.94
CA ALA A 299 42.13 -1.25 -62.87
C ALA A 299 42.04 -2.78 -63.07
N GLY A 300 40.87 -3.37 -62.80
CA GLY A 300 40.61 -4.80 -63.00
C GLY A 300 40.64 -5.62 -61.70
N PHE A 301 39.61 -5.47 -60.86
CA PHE A 301 39.31 -6.45 -59.81
C PHE A 301 38.35 -7.49 -60.40
N SER A 302 38.88 -8.69 -60.65
CA SER A 302 38.11 -9.81 -61.15
C SER A 302 37.52 -10.63 -59.99
N VAL A 303 36.20 -10.80 -59.95
CA VAL A 303 35.52 -11.65 -58.97
C VAL A 303 34.80 -12.80 -59.70
N GLY A 304 35.25 -14.03 -59.42
CA GLY A 304 34.61 -15.24 -59.92
C GLY A 304 33.30 -15.54 -59.19
N ALA A 305 32.46 -16.40 -59.78
CA ALA A 305 31.23 -16.86 -59.15
C ALA A 305 31.52 -17.47 -57.77
N GLY A 306 30.81 -16.99 -56.74
CA GLY A 306 30.99 -17.44 -55.35
C GLY A 306 32.01 -16.64 -54.51
N PHE A 307 32.50 -15.48 -54.97
CA PHE A 307 33.39 -14.61 -54.21
C PHE A 307 32.64 -13.55 -53.40
N THR A 308 32.89 -13.47 -52.10
CA THR A 308 32.35 -12.42 -51.20
C THR A 308 33.32 -11.24 -51.14
N VAL A 309 32.93 -10.09 -51.68
CA VAL A 309 33.62 -8.81 -51.42
C VAL A 309 33.06 -8.25 -50.12
N SER A 310 33.92 -8.07 -49.12
CA SER A 310 33.59 -7.36 -47.89
C SER A 310 34.38 -6.07 -47.80
N GLY A 311 33.67 -4.96 -47.66
CA GLY A 311 34.25 -3.63 -47.52
C GLY A 311 33.22 -2.67 -46.90
N PRO A 312 33.68 -1.58 -46.27
CA PRO A 312 32.78 -0.54 -45.77
C PRO A 312 32.14 0.19 -46.96
N MET A 313 30.82 0.38 -46.98
CA MET A 313 30.21 1.45 -47.80
C MET A 313 29.84 2.63 -46.90
N ASP A 314 30.13 3.84 -47.39
CA ASP A 314 29.77 5.10 -46.76
C ASP A 314 28.25 5.33 -46.82
N TYR A 315 27.68 5.94 -45.79
CA TYR A 315 26.40 6.65 -45.86
C TYR A 315 26.68 8.13 -45.62
N GLY A 316 26.72 8.93 -46.68
CA GLY A 316 26.98 10.37 -46.59
C GLY A 316 28.26 10.76 -45.82
N GLY A 317 29.30 9.91 -45.82
CA GLY A 317 30.60 10.15 -45.18
C GLY A 317 30.67 9.90 -43.65
N THR A 318 29.77 9.10 -43.07
CA THR A 318 29.57 9.12 -41.60
C THR A 318 29.46 7.79 -40.86
N THR A 319 29.34 6.63 -41.53
CA THR A 319 29.27 5.33 -40.83
C THR A 319 29.74 4.18 -41.72
N GLN A 320 30.57 3.27 -41.18
CA GLN A 320 30.97 2.05 -41.89
C GLN A 320 29.94 0.94 -41.66
N LEU A 321 29.24 0.54 -42.73
CA LEU A 321 28.42 -0.67 -42.78
C LEU A 321 29.27 -1.79 -43.41
N PHE A 322 29.35 -2.96 -42.77
CA PHE A 322 30.00 -4.12 -43.36
C PHE A 322 29.00 -4.82 -44.28
N PHE A 323 29.36 -4.93 -45.56
CA PHE A 323 28.56 -5.66 -46.54
C PHE A 323 29.26 -6.95 -46.94
N ASN A 324 28.46 -7.97 -47.19
CA ASN A 324 28.89 -9.16 -47.91
C ASN A 324 28.10 -9.20 -49.22
N ILE A 325 28.78 -9.03 -50.35
CA ILE A 325 28.19 -9.24 -51.66
C ILE A 325 28.27 -10.74 -51.96
N ASP A 326 27.16 -11.45 -51.83
CA ASP A 326 27.10 -12.88 -52.12
C ASP A 326 26.44 -13.11 -53.49
N GLY A 327 27.22 -13.60 -54.45
CA GLY A 327 26.71 -14.10 -55.73
C GLY A 327 26.66 -13.08 -56.88
N ILE A 328 27.81 -12.85 -57.52
CA ILE A 328 27.85 -12.24 -58.86
C ILE A 328 27.78 -13.39 -59.86
N ASN A 329 26.60 -13.62 -60.46
CA ASN A 329 26.45 -14.61 -61.53
C ASN A 329 26.97 -13.98 -62.84
N ASN A 330 28.30 -13.93 -62.94
CA ASN A 330 28.98 -13.39 -64.10
C ASN A 330 28.92 -14.45 -65.20
N ASN A 331 28.28 -14.13 -66.32
CA ASN A 331 28.07 -15.01 -67.48
C ASN A 331 29.41 -15.28 -68.22
N GLY A 332 30.39 -15.88 -67.54
CA GLY A 332 31.69 -16.28 -68.07
C GLY A 332 32.78 -15.20 -68.18
N ASN A 333 32.58 -13.98 -67.66
CA ASN A 333 33.57 -12.90 -67.76
C ASN A 333 34.10 -12.46 -66.40
N SER A 334 35.41 -12.30 -66.25
CA SER A 334 36.08 -12.19 -64.96
C SER A 334 36.14 -10.77 -64.39
N ASN A 335 36.03 -9.69 -65.17
CA ASN A 335 36.24 -8.32 -64.68
C ASN A 335 34.95 -7.53 -64.40
N LEU A 336 34.81 -6.89 -63.23
CA LEU A 336 33.82 -5.83 -63.01
C LEU A 336 34.31 -4.52 -63.67
N GLN A 337 33.70 -4.12 -64.78
CA GLN A 337 33.89 -2.79 -65.39
C GLN A 337 32.60 -1.96 -65.26
N ASN A 338 32.76 -0.63 -65.12
CA ASN A 338 31.68 0.36 -64.94
C ASN A 338 30.52 0.23 -65.98
N THR A 339 30.80 -0.33 -67.16
CA THR A 339 29.85 -0.56 -68.25
C THR A 339 29.07 -1.88 -68.17
N MET A 340 29.39 -2.79 -67.23
CA MET A 340 28.77 -4.12 -67.09
C MET A 340 27.71 -4.23 -65.99
N LEU A 341 27.35 -3.12 -65.33
CA LEU A 341 26.11 -3.01 -64.53
C LEU A 341 24.84 -2.91 -65.39
N ASN A 342 24.98 -3.00 -66.72
CA ASN A 342 23.89 -2.95 -67.70
C ASN A 342 23.38 -4.34 -68.14
N ALA A 343 23.82 -5.42 -67.50
CA ALA A 343 23.34 -6.79 -67.77
C ALA A 343 22.50 -7.31 -66.59
N SER A 344 21.50 -8.15 -66.91
CA SER A 344 20.44 -8.73 -66.05
C SER A 344 20.95 -9.57 -64.85
N ILE A 345 21.71 -8.98 -63.93
CA ILE A 345 22.27 -9.63 -62.74
C ILE A 345 21.53 -9.12 -61.51
N ASN A 346 20.98 -10.03 -60.70
CA ASN A 346 20.48 -9.70 -59.37
C ASN A 346 21.68 -9.43 -58.46
N ILE A 347 21.72 -8.27 -57.82
CA ILE A 347 22.74 -7.94 -56.83
C ILE A 347 22.10 -8.12 -55.46
N ALA A 348 22.62 -9.07 -54.69
CA ALA A 348 22.23 -9.29 -53.30
C ALA A 348 23.25 -8.63 -52.37
N ILE A 349 22.78 -7.66 -51.59
CA ILE A 349 23.56 -6.91 -50.61
C ILE A 349 23.03 -7.29 -49.23
N ARG A 350 23.83 -8.02 -48.45
CA ARG A 350 23.56 -8.25 -47.02
C ARG A 350 24.31 -7.21 -46.21
N PHE A 351 23.62 -6.65 -45.22
CA PHE A 351 24.18 -5.61 -44.37
C PHE A 351 23.99 -5.96 -42.91
N GLU A 352 24.98 -5.57 -42.11
CA GLU A 352 24.91 -5.59 -40.66
C GLU A 352 25.73 -4.42 -40.12
N GLY A 353 25.19 -3.71 -39.14
CA GLY A 353 25.88 -2.55 -38.59
C GLY A 353 25.31 -2.09 -37.26
N THR A 354 26.15 -1.43 -36.48
CA THR A 354 25.77 -0.78 -35.22
C THR A 354 26.06 0.71 -35.34
N MET A 355 25.07 1.54 -35.05
CA MET A 355 25.09 2.99 -35.26
C MET A 355 24.55 3.72 -34.04
N LEU A 356 24.76 5.03 -33.98
CA LEU A 356 24.18 5.90 -32.95
C LEU A 356 23.08 6.77 -33.55
N THR A 357 21.85 6.68 -33.05
CA THR A 357 20.75 7.57 -33.47
C THR A 357 21.04 9.01 -33.03
N THR A 358 20.43 10.00 -33.69
CA THR A 358 20.44 11.40 -33.22
C THR A 358 19.83 11.52 -31.82
N ALA A 359 20.26 12.55 -31.07
CA ALA A 359 19.63 12.90 -29.78
C ALA A 359 18.23 13.45 -29.99
#